data_AF-A0A6V7Q6C2-F1
#
_entry.id   AF-A0A6V7Q6C2-F1
#
_cell.length_a   1.000
_cell.length_b   1.000
_cell.length_c   1.000
_cell.angle_alpha   90.00
_cell.angle_beta   90.00
_cell.angle_gamma   90.00
#
_symmetry.space_group_name_H-M   'P 1'
#
loop_
_entity.id
_entity.type
_entity.pdbx_description
1 polymer ?
#
loop_
_entity_poly.entity_id
_entity_poly.type
_entity_poly.pdbx_seq_one_letter_code
_entity_poly.pdbx_strand_id
1 'polypeptide(L)'
;MQLDAAMLVAALIPSWSSVLLLASYLVYLAVAGTILPSKIVPGALLSDGSRLHYRCNGLVSLFLLLVLTATGVYMGWISPTAIADKGVELLSATFIFSLFVSFVLHAGGSRSRNQSSSLKPYVTGNFIHDWWFGVQLNPHFMGVDLKFFFVRAGMTAWLFINLSLLAKSYLAGTANLSVFLYQLFCALYIIDYFVHEEFMTST
;
A
#
# COMPACT_ATOMS: atom_id res chain seq x y z
N MET A 1 29.83 -2.00 -12.12
CA MET A 1 29.19 -0.70 -12.42
C MET A 1 29.15 0.08 -11.12
N GLN A 2 30.12 0.97 -10.90
CA GLN A 2 30.13 1.85 -9.71
C GLN A 2 28.97 2.83 -9.89
N LEU A 3 27.93 2.70 -9.08
CA LEU A 3 26.90 3.72 -8.98
C LEU A 3 27.58 4.95 -8.37
N ASP A 4 27.74 6.01 -9.15
CA ASP A 4 28.28 7.27 -8.65
C ASP A 4 27.35 7.80 -7.55
N ALA A 5 27.91 8.17 -6.40
CA ALA A 5 27.15 8.65 -5.25
C ALA A 5 26.28 9.86 -5.64
N ALA A 6 26.74 10.69 -6.57
CA ALA A 6 25.96 11.81 -7.11
C ALA A 6 24.70 11.34 -7.86
N MET A 7 24.77 10.23 -8.62
CA MET A 7 23.61 9.66 -9.31
C MET A 7 22.61 9.05 -8.33
N LEU A 8 23.09 8.41 -7.26
CA LEU A 8 22.22 7.89 -6.21
C LEU A 8 21.47 9.03 -5.51
N VAL A 9 22.18 10.11 -5.15
CA VAL A 9 21.58 11.28 -4.48
C VAL A 9 20.56 11.97 -5.40
N ALA A 10 20.85 12.10 -6.70
CA ALA A 10 19.88 12.63 -7.65
C ALA A 10 18.63 11.74 -7.77
N ALA A 11 18.80 10.41 -7.77
CA ALA A 11 17.68 9.46 -7.80
C ALA A 11 16.83 9.44 -6.52
N LEU A 12 17.32 10.03 -5.42
CA LEU A 12 16.52 10.20 -4.21
C LEU A 12 15.46 11.30 -4.35
N ILE A 13 15.59 12.21 -5.33
CA ILE A 13 14.59 13.22 -5.62
C ILE A 13 13.55 12.57 -6.54
N PRO A 14 12.32 12.28 -6.06
CA PRO A 14 11.34 11.59 -6.86
C PRO A 14 10.90 12.45 -8.03
N SER A 15 10.97 11.91 -9.25
CA SER A 15 10.44 12.61 -10.41
C SER A 15 8.91 12.69 -10.35
N TRP A 16 8.33 13.67 -11.06
CA TRP A 16 6.88 13.79 -11.22
C TRP A 16 6.23 12.50 -11.71
N SER A 17 6.89 11.76 -12.60
CA SER A 17 6.37 10.48 -13.09
C SER A 17 6.25 9.42 -11.99
N SER A 18 7.22 9.34 -11.08
CA SER A 18 7.19 8.40 -9.94
C SER A 18 6.13 8.79 -8.92
N VAL A 19 5.97 10.10 -8.66
CA VAL A 19 4.90 10.62 -7.80
C VAL A 19 3.52 10.33 -8.41
N LEU A 20 3.34 10.58 -9.71
CA LEU A 20 2.09 10.27 -10.41
C LEU A 20 1.80 8.78 -10.44
N LEU A 21 2.82 7.93 -10.61
CA LEU A 21 2.66 6.49 -10.54
C LEU A 21 2.16 6.05 -9.15
N LEU A 22 2.81 6.51 -8.08
CA LEU A 22 2.37 6.23 -6.71
C LEU A 22 0.96 6.77 -6.42
N ALA A 23 0.68 8.01 -6.83
CA ALA A 23 -0.63 8.63 -6.62
C ALA A 23 -1.73 7.90 -7.38
N SER A 24 -1.52 7.58 -8.65
CA SER A 24 -2.48 6.84 -9.48
C SER A 24 -2.78 5.46 -8.91
N TYR A 25 -1.76 4.79 -8.36
CA TYR A 25 -1.89 3.53 -7.66
C TYR A 25 -2.73 3.63 -6.38
N LEU A 26 -2.45 4.60 -5.51
CA LEU A 26 -3.23 4.81 -4.29
C LEU A 26 -4.68 5.23 -4.59
N VAL A 27 -4.88 6.08 -5.59
CA VAL A 27 -6.22 6.47 -6.06
C VAL A 27 -6.97 5.27 -6.61
N TYR A 28 -6.33 4.43 -7.42
CA TYR A 28 -6.92 3.18 -7.89
C TYR A 28 -7.42 2.33 -6.72
N LEU A 29 -6.58 2.09 -5.71
CA LEU A 29 -6.96 1.27 -4.57
C LEU A 29 -8.13 1.88 -3.78
N ALA A 30 -8.15 3.21 -3.61
CA ALA A 30 -9.22 3.90 -2.90
C ALA A 30 -10.56 3.79 -3.67
N VAL A 31 -10.53 3.98 -4.99
CA VAL A 31 -11.69 3.88 -5.87
C VAL A 31 -12.17 2.44 -5.98
N ALA A 32 -11.28 1.49 -6.28
CA ALA A 32 -11.62 0.09 -6.40
C ALA A 32 -12.14 -0.49 -5.08
N GLY A 33 -11.50 -0.16 -3.95
CA GLY A 33 -11.91 -0.62 -2.63
C GLY A 33 -13.30 -0.11 -2.21
N THR A 34 -13.74 1.04 -2.73
CA THR A 34 -15.06 1.61 -2.43
C THR A 34 -16.14 1.18 -3.41
N ILE A 35 -15.83 1.02 -4.70
CA ILE A 35 -16.83 0.75 -5.75
C ILE A 35 -17.04 -0.76 -6.00
N LEU A 36 -15.99 -1.57 -5.93
CA LEU A 36 -16.09 -2.99 -6.31
C LEU A 36 -16.99 -3.77 -5.35
N PRO A 37 -17.68 -4.82 -5.86
CA PRO A 37 -18.51 -5.69 -5.03
C PRO A 37 -17.67 -6.27 -3.90
N SER A 38 -18.19 -6.18 -2.68
CA SER A 38 -17.44 -6.52 -1.46
C SER A 38 -18.31 -7.30 -0.49
N LYS A 39 -17.70 -8.29 0.16
CA LYS A 39 -18.25 -8.85 1.41
C LYS A 39 -17.99 -7.84 2.52
N ILE A 40 -19.03 -7.47 3.27
CA ILE A 40 -18.88 -6.61 4.44
C ILE A 40 -18.62 -7.50 5.65
N VAL A 41 -17.46 -7.32 6.28
CA VAL A 41 -16.99 -8.16 7.40
C VAL A 41 -16.92 -7.30 8.66
N PRO A 42 -17.51 -7.74 9.80
CA PRO A 42 -17.35 -7.05 11.06
C PRO A 42 -15.94 -7.30 11.62
N GLY A 43 -15.28 -6.23 12.05
CA GLY A 43 -13.99 -6.33 12.72
C GLY A 43 -14.09 -6.70 14.21
N ALA A 44 -12.96 -6.51 14.90
CA ALA A 44 -12.86 -6.70 16.35
C ALA A 44 -13.86 -5.85 17.14
N LEU A 45 -14.29 -6.37 18.30
CA LEU A 45 -15.11 -5.64 19.26
C LEU A 45 -14.24 -4.58 19.95
N LEU A 46 -14.66 -3.32 19.88
CA LEU A 46 -13.98 -2.22 20.55
C LEU A 46 -14.38 -2.15 22.04
N SER A 47 -13.60 -1.39 22.82
CA SER A 47 -13.82 -1.23 24.26
C SER A 47 -15.16 -0.59 24.64
N ASP A 48 -15.78 0.16 23.73
CA ASP A 48 -17.11 0.75 23.87
C ASP A 48 -18.24 -0.20 23.41
N GLY A 49 -17.91 -1.44 23.02
CA GLY A 49 -18.84 -2.43 22.50
C GLY A 49 -19.21 -2.23 21.03
N SER A 50 -18.67 -1.21 20.36
CA SER A 50 -18.90 -0.99 18.93
C SER A 50 -18.03 -1.88 18.05
N ARG A 51 -18.37 -1.98 16.76
CA ARG A 51 -17.59 -2.70 15.74
C ARG A 51 -17.47 -1.87 14.46
N LEU A 52 -16.28 -1.88 13.87
CA LEU A 52 -16.06 -1.37 12.53
C LEU A 52 -16.43 -2.44 11.50
N HIS A 53 -16.86 -2.00 10.32
CA HIS A 53 -17.22 -2.87 9.22
C HIS A 53 -16.33 -2.60 8.02
N TYR A 54 -15.69 -3.66 7.50
CA TYR A 54 -14.71 -3.56 6.44
C TYR A 54 -15.25 -4.17 5.15
N ARG A 55 -14.99 -3.49 4.03
CA ARG A 55 -15.25 -4.01 2.69
C ARG A 55 -14.07 -4.88 2.26
N CYS A 56 -14.26 -6.19 2.29
CA CYS A 56 -13.27 -7.16 1.84
C CYS A 56 -13.51 -7.47 0.36
N ASN A 57 -12.84 -6.71 -0.50
CA ASN A 57 -12.82 -6.85 -1.95
C ASN A 57 -11.39 -6.77 -2.50
N GLY A 58 -10.37 -6.98 -1.64
CA GLY A 58 -8.97 -6.85 -2.00
C GLY A 58 -8.57 -7.79 -3.13
N LEU A 59 -9.06 -9.04 -3.10
CA LEU A 59 -8.79 -10.03 -4.16
C LEU A 59 -9.33 -9.59 -5.53
N VAL A 60 -10.58 -9.11 -5.58
CA VAL A 60 -11.21 -8.62 -6.82
C VAL A 60 -10.47 -7.38 -7.33
N SER A 61 -10.11 -6.46 -6.43
CA SER A 61 -9.32 -5.27 -6.75
C SER A 61 -7.93 -5.62 -7.29
N LEU A 62 -7.27 -6.63 -6.71
CA LEU A 62 -5.97 -7.12 -7.16
C LEU A 62 -6.06 -7.69 -8.58
N PHE A 63 -7.02 -8.59 -8.84
CA PHE A 63 -7.19 -9.19 -10.16
C PHE A 63 -7.55 -8.17 -11.23
N LEU A 64 -8.41 -7.20 -10.91
CA LEU A 64 -8.73 -6.12 -11.82
C LEU A 64 -7.47 -5.31 -12.17
N LEU A 65 -6.62 -4.99 -11.19
CA LEU A 65 -5.39 -4.26 -11.43
C LEU A 65 -4.42 -5.07 -12.29
N LEU A 66 -4.30 -6.38 -12.04
CA LEU A 66 -3.49 -7.30 -12.85
C LEU A 66 -3.97 -7.33 -14.31
N VAL A 67 -5.27 -7.43 -14.54
CA VAL A 67 -5.83 -7.43 -15.91
C VAL A 67 -5.58 -6.10 -16.61
N LEU A 68 -5.83 -4.96 -15.92
CA LEU A 68 -5.62 -3.63 -16.49
C LEU A 68 -4.15 -3.39 -16.85
N THR A 69 -3.23 -3.75 -15.96
CA THR A 69 -1.79 -3.58 -16.18
C THR A 69 -1.26 -4.55 -17.23
N ALA A 70 -1.68 -5.83 -17.23
CA ALA A 70 -1.31 -6.79 -18.26
C ALA A 70 -1.81 -6.35 -19.65
N THR A 71 -3.03 -5.81 -19.73
CA THR A 71 -3.58 -5.24 -20.97
C THR A 71 -2.78 -4.02 -21.40
N GLY A 72 -2.43 -3.11 -20.48
CA GLY A 72 -1.60 -1.94 -20.77
C GLY A 72 -0.20 -2.32 -21.27
N VAL A 73 0.40 -3.39 -20.73
CA VAL A 73 1.67 -3.94 -21.21
C VAL A 73 1.52 -4.55 -22.60
N TYR A 74 0.48 -5.37 -22.82
CA TYR A 74 0.20 -6.00 -24.12
C TYR A 74 -0.03 -4.97 -25.23
N MET A 75 -0.73 -3.87 -24.93
CA MET A 75 -0.98 -2.77 -25.85
C MET A 75 0.22 -1.81 -26.01
N GLY A 76 1.31 -2.02 -25.27
CA GLY A 76 2.50 -1.16 -25.29
C GLY A 76 2.33 0.20 -24.62
N TRP A 77 1.26 0.41 -23.85
CA TRP A 77 1.02 1.67 -23.12
C TRP A 77 1.88 1.80 -21.85
N ILE A 78 2.22 0.66 -21.23
CA ILE A 78 2.97 0.60 -19.98
C ILE A 78 4.17 -0.34 -20.19
N SER A 79 5.37 0.10 -19.78
CA SER A 79 6.52 -0.80 -19.73
C SER A 79 6.37 -1.80 -18.60
N PRO A 80 6.61 -3.11 -18.82
CA PRO A 80 6.58 -4.11 -17.75
C PRO A 80 7.66 -3.86 -16.68
N THR A 81 8.72 -3.11 -17.00
CA THR A 81 9.80 -2.74 -16.08
C THR A 81 9.60 -1.39 -15.40
N ALA A 82 8.48 -0.69 -15.64
CA ALA A 82 8.28 0.69 -15.20
C ALA A 82 8.51 0.92 -13.69
N ILE A 83 8.11 -0.03 -12.84
CA ILE A 83 8.32 0.03 -11.39
C ILE A 83 9.78 -0.26 -11.05
N ALA A 84 10.36 -1.32 -11.64
CA ALA A 84 11.75 -1.70 -11.40
C ALA A 84 12.77 -0.67 -11.90
N ASP A 85 12.42 0.13 -12.91
CA ASP A 85 13.25 1.21 -13.43
C ASP A 85 13.21 2.45 -12.52
N LYS A 86 12.12 2.64 -11.78
CA LYS A 86 11.89 3.77 -10.88
C LYS A 86 12.03 3.42 -9.40
N GLY A 87 12.60 2.26 -9.07
CA GLY A 87 12.59 1.71 -7.71
C GLY A 87 13.13 2.66 -6.63
N VAL A 88 14.26 3.32 -6.87
CA VAL A 88 14.85 4.29 -5.92
C VAL A 88 13.98 5.53 -5.77
N GLU A 89 13.48 6.08 -6.88
CA GLU A 89 12.58 7.23 -6.84
C GLU A 89 11.26 6.92 -6.12
N LEU A 90 10.69 5.73 -6.34
CA LEU A 90 9.47 5.27 -5.68
C LEU A 90 9.69 5.01 -4.19
N LEU A 91 10.86 4.49 -3.79
CA LEU A 91 11.25 4.35 -2.40
C LEU A 91 11.25 5.72 -1.71
N SER A 92 11.93 6.71 -2.30
CA SER A 92 11.96 8.08 -1.78
C SER A 92 10.57 8.72 -1.73
N ALA A 93 9.79 8.59 -2.81
CA ALA A 93 8.42 9.13 -2.87
C ALA A 93 7.53 8.55 -1.78
N THR A 94 7.60 7.22 -1.58
CA THR A 94 6.79 6.52 -0.57
C THR A 94 7.24 6.87 0.84
N PHE A 95 8.54 7.06 1.07
CA PHE A 95 9.08 7.49 2.36
C PHE A 95 8.66 8.91 2.72
N ILE A 96 8.78 9.86 1.79
CA ILE A 96 8.31 11.24 2.00
C ILE A 96 6.80 11.25 2.26
N PHE A 97 6.04 10.47 1.47
CA PHE A 97 4.60 10.33 1.64
C PHE A 97 4.23 9.73 3.01
N SER A 98 4.92 8.70 3.48
CA SER A 98 4.63 8.07 4.78
C SER A 98 4.91 9.01 5.95
N LEU A 99 6.01 9.77 5.91
CA LEU A 99 6.29 10.81 6.90
C LEU A 99 5.19 11.88 6.90
N PHE A 100 4.82 12.39 5.73
CA PHE A 100 3.75 13.37 5.58
C PHE A 100 2.43 12.86 6.16
N VAL A 101 1.99 11.67 5.76
CA VAL A 101 0.75 11.04 6.25
C VAL A 101 0.81 10.84 7.76
N SER A 102 1.93 10.38 8.31
CA SER A 102 2.10 10.22 9.77
C SER A 102 1.90 11.53 10.53
N PHE A 103 2.49 12.64 10.06
CA PHE A 103 2.27 13.95 10.65
C PHE A 103 0.82 14.41 10.53
N VAL A 104 0.17 14.19 9.39
CA VAL A 104 -1.25 14.51 9.19
C VAL A 104 -2.14 13.72 10.16
N LEU A 105 -1.87 12.42 10.34
CA LEU A 105 -2.61 11.57 11.26
C LEU A 105 -2.44 11.99 12.71
N HIS A 106 -1.22 12.32 13.12
CA HIS A 106 -0.97 12.84 14.45
C HIS A 106 -1.70 14.19 14.65
N ALA A 107 -1.55 15.12 13.72
CA ALA A 107 -2.14 16.45 13.82
C ALA A 107 -3.68 16.46 13.76
N GLY A 108 -4.27 15.56 12.97
CA GLY A 108 -5.72 15.37 12.87
C GLY A 108 -6.28 14.62 14.07
N GLY A 109 -5.59 13.54 14.48
CA GLY A 109 -5.99 12.73 15.62
C GLY A 109 -5.94 13.49 16.94
N SER A 110 -4.88 14.25 17.20
CA SER A 110 -4.73 15.05 18.43
C SER A 110 -5.77 16.18 18.54
N ARG A 111 -6.36 16.59 17.42
CA ARG A 111 -7.44 17.59 17.37
C ARG A 111 -8.85 16.99 17.34
N SER A 112 -8.96 15.65 17.27
CA SER A 112 -10.25 14.95 17.27
C SER A 112 -10.99 15.18 18.57
N ARG A 113 -12.29 15.48 18.48
CA ARG A 113 -13.21 15.54 19.63
C ARG A 113 -14.12 14.31 19.72
N ASN A 114 -13.88 13.30 18.88
CA ASN A 114 -14.70 12.10 18.81
C ASN A 114 -14.58 11.28 20.11
N GLN A 115 -15.69 10.68 20.55
CA GLN A 115 -15.76 9.88 21.78
C GLN A 115 -15.80 8.37 21.50
N SER A 116 -15.98 7.94 20.25
CA SER A 116 -15.90 6.53 19.87
C SER A 116 -14.51 5.98 20.15
N SER A 117 -14.43 4.75 20.68
CA SER A 117 -13.15 4.06 20.96
C SER A 117 -12.22 3.98 19.74
N SER A 118 -12.77 4.03 18.52
CA SER A 118 -12.01 4.03 17.27
C SER A 118 -11.21 5.33 17.04
N LEU A 119 -11.81 6.49 17.35
CA LEU A 119 -11.33 7.81 16.92
C LEU A 119 -11.03 8.76 18.07
N LYS A 120 -11.29 8.32 19.31
CA LYS A 120 -10.91 9.04 20.52
C LYS A 120 -9.39 9.22 20.55
N PRO A 121 -8.89 10.45 20.78
CA PRO A 121 -7.47 10.69 20.90
C PRO A 121 -6.91 10.10 22.20
N TYR A 122 -5.77 9.43 22.08
CA TYR A 122 -4.91 9.01 23.19
C TYR A 122 -3.60 9.75 23.09
N VAL A 123 -3.50 10.88 23.80
CA VAL A 123 -2.32 11.76 23.82
C VAL A 123 -1.65 11.63 25.18
N THR A 124 -0.38 11.22 25.20
CA THR A 124 0.39 11.05 26.44
C THR A 124 1.06 12.36 26.88
N GLY A 125 1.19 13.32 25.96
CA GLY A 125 1.90 14.59 26.18
C GLY A 125 3.36 14.54 25.72
N ASN A 126 3.89 13.36 25.36
CA ASN A 126 5.19 13.23 24.70
C ASN A 126 5.00 13.14 23.18
N PHE A 127 5.38 14.20 22.47
CA PHE A 127 5.23 14.29 21.02
C PHE A 127 5.87 13.12 20.26
N ILE A 128 7.09 12.72 20.63
CA ILE A 128 7.81 11.65 19.91
C ILE A 128 7.06 10.33 20.06
N HIS A 129 6.61 10.02 21.26
CA HIS A 129 5.84 8.81 21.54
C HIS A 129 4.49 8.83 20.79
N ASP A 130 3.76 9.93 20.88
CA ASP A 130 2.43 10.08 20.30
C ASP A 130 2.45 10.13 18.76
N TRP A 131 3.53 10.63 18.16
CA TRP A 131 3.73 10.58 16.71
C TRP A 131 4.16 9.19 16.23
N TRP A 132 5.05 8.52 16.96
CA TRP A 132 5.56 7.20 16.57
C TRP A 132 4.50 6.10 16.64
N PHE A 133 3.70 6.07 17.72
CA PHE A 133 2.64 5.06 17.90
C PHE A 133 1.29 5.49 17.31
N GLY A 134 1.13 6.78 17.01
CA GLY A 134 -0.14 7.37 16.64
C GLY A 134 -1.07 7.59 17.85
N VAL A 135 -2.03 8.48 17.68
CA VAL A 135 -2.95 8.92 18.75
C VAL A 135 -4.38 8.41 18.58
N GLN A 136 -4.69 7.73 17.47
CA GLN A 136 -6.01 7.16 17.18
C GLN A 136 -5.89 5.68 16.87
N LEU A 137 -6.88 4.91 17.32
CA LEU A 137 -6.88 3.46 17.13
C LEU A 137 -7.15 3.08 15.68
N ASN A 138 -8.17 3.64 15.03
CA ASN A 138 -8.48 3.34 13.63
C ASN A 138 -8.80 4.66 12.92
N PRO A 139 -7.79 5.39 12.41
CA PRO A 139 -8.02 6.64 11.70
C PRO A 139 -8.73 6.38 10.37
N HIS A 140 -9.80 7.11 10.11
CA HIS A 140 -10.59 7.00 8.88
C HIS A 140 -10.52 8.26 8.06
N PHE A 141 -10.50 8.10 6.74
CA PHE A 141 -10.62 9.20 5.78
C PHE A 141 -11.68 8.86 4.73
N MET A 142 -12.71 9.71 4.61
CA MET A 142 -13.82 9.52 3.65
C MET A 142 -14.48 8.12 3.69
N GLY A 143 -14.63 7.55 4.89
CA GLY A 143 -15.24 6.22 5.07
C GLY A 143 -14.30 5.04 4.81
N VAL A 144 -13.02 5.29 4.52
CA VAL A 144 -11.97 4.27 4.40
C VAL A 144 -11.15 4.24 5.68
N ASP A 145 -11.04 3.07 6.31
CA ASP A 145 -10.08 2.84 7.39
C ASP A 145 -8.66 2.82 6.82
N LEU A 146 -7.80 3.71 7.32
CA LEU A 146 -6.47 3.91 6.77
C LEU A 146 -5.50 2.78 7.12
N LYS A 147 -5.67 2.11 8.28
CA LYS A 147 -4.84 0.96 8.63
C LYS A 147 -5.06 -0.17 7.64
N PHE A 148 -6.32 -0.56 7.47
CA PHE A 148 -6.71 -1.62 6.55
C PHE A 148 -6.42 -1.26 5.09
N PHE A 149 -6.56 0.01 4.71
CA PHE A 149 -6.17 0.50 3.38
C PHE A 149 -4.67 0.32 3.11
N PHE A 150 -3.79 0.76 4.02
CA PHE A 150 -2.35 0.71 3.79
C PHE A 150 -1.79 -0.72 3.82
N VAL A 151 -2.37 -1.65 4.58
CA VAL A 151 -1.97 -3.06 4.49
C VAL A 151 -2.26 -3.63 3.10
N ARG A 152 -3.46 -3.37 2.55
CA ARG A 152 -3.81 -3.76 1.18
C ARG A 152 -2.89 -3.13 0.14
N ALA A 153 -2.56 -1.85 0.32
CA ALA A 153 -1.62 -1.16 -0.55
C ALA A 153 -0.23 -1.79 -0.48
N GLY A 154 0.28 -2.10 0.71
CA GLY A 154 1.57 -2.78 0.86
C GLY A 154 1.60 -4.14 0.16
N MET A 155 0.59 -4.98 0.41
CA MET A 155 0.51 -6.34 -0.16
C MET A 155 0.35 -6.34 -1.68
N THR A 156 -0.50 -5.46 -2.21
CA THR A 156 -0.66 -5.32 -3.67
C THR A 156 0.63 -4.79 -4.30
N ALA A 157 1.23 -3.73 -3.73
CA ALA A 157 2.45 -3.13 -4.27
C ALA A 157 3.60 -4.13 -4.30
N TRP A 158 3.71 -4.99 -3.28
CA TRP A 158 4.72 -6.05 -3.23
C TRP A 158 4.63 -6.97 -4.45
N LEU A 159 3.43 -7.41 -4.84
CA LEU A 159 3.25 -8.24 -6.04
C LEU A 159 3.73 -7.51 -7.30
N PHE A 160 3.35 -6.25 -7.47
CA PHE A 160 3.68 -5.46 -8.67
C PHE A 160 5.17 -5.12 -8.77
N ILE A 161 5.83 -4.82 -7.65
CA ILE A 161 7.28 -4.66 -7.59
C ILE A 161 7.95 -5.96 -8.04
N ASN A 162 7.49 -7.10 -7.50
CA ASN A 162 8.01 -8.42 -7.82
C ASN A 162 7.85 -8.78 -9.31
N LEU A 163 6.66 -8.58 -9.87
CA LEU A 163 6.40 -8.79 -11.30
C LEU A 163 7.28 -7.91 -12.19
N SER A 164 7.46 -6.64 -11.82
CA SER A 164 8.30 -5.72 -12.60
C SER A 164 9.79 -6.08 -12.53
N LEU A 165 10.28 -6.52 -11.36
CA LEU A 165 11.64 -7.03 -11.18
C LEU A 165 11.87 -8.35 -11.94
N LEU A 166 10.87 -9.23 -11.97
CA LEU A 166 10.90 -10.45 -12.77
C LEU A 166 11.00 -10.12 -14.26
N ALA A 167 10.16 -9.21 -14.76
CA ALA A 167 10.21 -8.77 -16.15
C ALA A 167 11.59 -8.20 -16.51
N LYS A 168 12.16 -7.35 -15.64
CA LYS A 168 13.50 -6.78 -15.83
C LYS A 168 14.59 -7.86 -15.86
N SER A 169 14.52 -8.84 -14.96
CA SER A 169 15.47 -9.96 -14.92
C SER A 169 15.33 -10.88 -16.13
N TYR A 170 14.10 -11.11 -16.59
CA TYR A 170 13.81 -11.92 -17.77
C TYR A 170 14.38 -11.27 -19.04
N LEU A 171 14.14 -9.96 -19.23
CA LEU A 171 14.68 -9.19 -20.36
C LEU A 171 16.21 -9.09 -20.33
N ALA A 172 16.81 -9.07 -19.13
CA ALA A 172 18.27 -9.08 -18.97
C ALA A 172 18.90 -10.48 -19.15
N GLY A 173 18.10 -11.54 -19.33
CA GLY A 173 18.59 -12.91 -19.42
C GLY A 173 19.16 -13.47 -18.12
N THR A 174 18.83 -12.87 -16.98
CA THR A 174 19.34 -13.25 -15.64
C THR A 174 18.33 -14.02 -14.80
N ALA A 175 17.10 -14.22 -15.29
CA ALA A 175 16.05 -14.96 -14.59
C ALA A 175 16.38 -16.47 -14.54
N ASN A 176 16.83 -16.95 -13.38
CA ASN A 176 17.07 -18.36 -13.11
C ASN A 176 15.90 -19.01 -12.34
N LEU A 177 15.99 -20.32 -12.11
CA LEU A 177 14.96 -21.09 -11.38
C LEU A 177 14.66 -20.49 -9.99
N SER A 178 15.68 -20.05 -9.26
CA SER A 178 15.51 -19.44 -7.94
C SER A 178 14.69 -18.16 -7.99
N VAL A 179 14.88 -17.32 -9.03
CA VAL A 179 14.07 -16.13 -9.26
C VAL A 179 12.61 -16.52 -9.48
N PHE A 180 12.33 -17.51 -10.35
CA PHE A 180 10.95 -17.95 -10.59
C PHE A 180 10.28 -18.54 -9.34
N LEU A 181 10.99 -19.35 -8.57
CA LEU A 181 10.47 -19.92 -7.32
C LEU A 181 10.17 -18.84 -6.29
N TYR A 182 11.07 -17.85 -6.12
CA TYR A 182 10.82 -16.70 -5.25
C TYR A 182 9.54 -15.96 -5.65
N GLN A 183 9.39 -15.67 -6.93
CA GLN A 183 8.22 -14.97 -7.47
C GLN A 183 6.93 -15.76 -7.24
N LEU A 184 6.96 -17.07 -7.47
CA LEU A 184 5.84 -17.96 -7.24
C LEU A 184 5.44 -17.99 -5.76
N PHE A 185 6.39 -18.19 -4.84
CA PHE A 185 6.07 -18.25 -3.41
C PHE A 185 5.56 -16.91 -2.86
N CYS A 186 6.13 -15.79 -3.29
CA CYS A 186 5.60 -14.47 -2.92
C CYS A 186 4.19 -14.24 -3.48
N ALA A 187 3.94 -14.62 -4.74
CA ALA A 187 2.61 -14.49 -5.32
C ALA A 187 1.58 -15.35 -4.59
N LEU A 188 1.92 -16.61 -4.26
CA LEU A 188 1.06 -17.49 -3.48
C LEU A 188 0.74 -16.91 -2.10
N TYR A 189 1.75 -16.35 -1.40
CA TYR A 189 1.55 -15.70 -0.10
C TYR A 189 0.59 -14.51 -0.19
N ILE A 190 0.76 -13.66 -1.20
CA ILE A 190 -0.09 -12.47 -1.39
C ILE A 190 -1.51 -12.88 -1.77
N ILE A 191 -1.68 -13.89 -2.62
CA ILE A 191 -3.00 -14.42 -2.98
C ILE A 191 -3.68 -15.02 -1.74
N ASP A 192 -2.97 -15.81 -0.94
CA ASP A 192 -3.50 -16.39 0.30
C ASP A 192 -3.96 -15.29 1.27
N TYR A 193 -3.17 -14.23 1.44
CA TYR A 193 -3.56 -13.04 2.21
C TYR A 193 -4.89 -12.45 1.72
N PHE A 194 -5.08 -12.29 0.41
CA PHE A 194 -6.30 -11.68 -0.14
C PHE A 194 -7.51 -12.62 -0.14
N VAL A 195 -7.30 -13.94 -0.23
CA VAL A 195 -8.35 -14.94 -0.03
C VAL A 195 -8.85 -14.89 1.43
N HIS A 196 -7.94 -14.72 2.37
CA HIS A 196 -8.22 -14.68 3.81
C HIS A 196 -8.23 -13.25 4.39
N GLU A 197 -8.50 -12.24 3.54
CA GLU A 197 -8.48 -10.81 3.90
C GLU A 197 -9.35 -10.51 5.13
N GLU A 198 -10.45 -11.24 5.29
CA GLU A 198 -11.38 -11.09 6.40
C GLU A 198 -10.76 -11.31 7.79
N PHE A 199 -9.74 -12.15 7.92
CA PHE A 199 -9.09 -12.39 9.22
C PHE A 199 -8.27 -11.19 9.69
N MET A 200 -7.80 -10.37 8.75
CA MET A 200 -7.03 -9.14 9.04
C MET A 200 -7.89 -8.02 9.65
N THR A 201 -9.22 -8.19 9.68
CA THR A 201 -10.15 -7.23 10.30
C THR A 201 -10.26 -7.38 11.82
N SER A 202 -9.69 -8.47 12.36
CA SER A 202 -9.76 -8.83 13.79
C SER A 202 -8.42 -8.77 14.51
N THR A 203 -7.34 -8.47 13.80
CA THR A 203 -5.97 -8.30 14.31
C THR A 203 -5.66 -6.84 14.58
#